data_AF-A0A1G9D0U9-F1
#
_entry.id   AF-A0A1G9D0U9-F1
#
_cell.length_a   1.000
_cell.length_b   1.000
_cell.length_c   1.000
_cell.angle_alpha   90.00
_cell.angle_beta   90.00
_cell.angle_gamma   90.00
#
_symmetry.space_group_name_H-M   'P 1'
#
loop_
_entity.id
_entity.type
_entity.pdbx_description
1 polymer ?
#
loop_
_entity_poly.entity_id
_entity_poly.type
_entity_poly.pdbx_seq_one_letter_code
_entity_poly.pdbx_strand_id
1 'polypeptide(L)' 'MPTSYEVRYPGVRVRCGDESGWSSSLLVWISRWTPEVIRIETPTVFHRTVWTVNQASHLRDVLTAAIQTGGERS' A
#
# COMPACT_ATOMS: atom_id res chain seq x y z
N MET A 1 -5.28 1.57 -18.76
CA MET A 1 -5.76 2.76 -18.02
C MET A 1 -5.03 2.81 -16.69
N PRO A 2 -4.64 3.98 -16.18
CA PRO A 2 -4.12 4.06 -14.82
C PRO A 2 -5.24 3.61 -13.87
N THR A 3 -4.99 2.61 -13.05
CA THR A 3 -5.91 2.24 -11.98
C THR A 3 -5.92 3.40 -10.99
N SER A 4 -7.08 4.02 -10.77
CA SER A 4 -7.23 5.09 -9.79
C SER A 4 -7.31 4.49 -8.39
N TYR A 5 -6.45 4.95 -7.48
CA TYR A 5 -6.36 4.46 -6.11
C TYR A 5 -6.65 5.59 -5.12
N GLU A 6 -7.60 5.39 -4.20
CA GLU A 6 -7.86 6.34 -3.12
C GLU A 6 -6.87 6.14 -1.96
N VAL A 7 -5.73 6.80 -2.05
CA VAL A 7 -4.61 6.67 -1.10
C VAL A 7 -4.67 7.63 0.08
N ARG A 8 -5.75 8.40 0.25
CA ARG A 8 -5.97 9.22 1.46
C ARG A 8 -6.54 8.35 2.57
N TYR A 9 -6.20 8.65 3.83
CA TYR A 9 -6.73 7.90 4.99
C TYR A 9 -8.25 7.69 4.87
N PRO A 10 -8.74 6.42 4.93
CA PRO A 10 -8.04 5.23 5.45
C PRO A 10 -7.10 4.49 4.47
N GLY A 11 -7.09 4.80 3.17
CA GLY A 11 -6.15 4.28 2.17
C GLY A 11 -6.55 2.96 1.51
N VAL A 12 -5.57 2.30 0.89
CA VAL A 12 -5.76 1.10 0.07
C VAL A 12 -5.15 -0.13 0.75
N ARG A 13 -5.93 -1.22 0.85
CA ARG A 13 -5.41 -2.53 1.30
C ARG A 13 -4.88 -3.34 0.12
N VAL A 14 -3.59 -3.66 0.15
CA VAL A 14 -2.93 -4.50 -0.86
C VAL A 14 -2.71 -5.89 -0.26
N ARG A 15 -3.34 -6.91 -0.85
CA ARG A 15 -3.24 -8.30 -0.37
C ARG A 15 -1.88 -8.92 -0.64
N CYS A 16 -1.42 -9.73 0.30
CA CYS A 16 -0.22 -10.55 0.20
C CYS A 16 -0.43 -11.91 0.90
N GLY A 17 0.42 -12.88 0.59
CA GLY A 17 0.49 -14.12 1.36
C GLY A 17 1.46 -13.98 2.52
N ASP A 18 1.25 -14.80 3.55
CA ASP A 18 2.26 -15.03 4.58
C ASP A 18 2.50 -16.54 4.76
N GLU A 19 3.59 -16.88 5.42
CA GLU A 19 3.98 -18.29 5.65
C GLU A 19 3.01 -19.04 6.57
N SER A 20 2.06 -18.37 7.23
CA SER A 20 1.05 -19.03 8.07
C SER A 20 -0.10 -19.65 7.26
N GLY A 21 -0.13 -19.42 5.95
CA GLY A 21 -1.19 -19.89 5.04
C GLY A 21 -2.45 -19.03 5.07
N TRP A 22 -2.44 -17.93 5.84
CA TRP A 22 -3.53 -16.94 5.86
C TRP A 22 -3.27 -15.83 4.84
N SER A 23 -4.34 -15.26 4.29
CA SER A 23 -4.23 -14.07 3.45
C SER A 23 -4.01 -12.85 4.34
N SER A 24 -2.93 -12.13 4.09
CA SER A 24 -2.61 -10.88 4.77
C SER A 24 -2.79 -9.68 3.85
N SER A 25 -2.62 -8.46 4.39
CA SER A 25 -2.63 -7.25 3.58
C SER A 25 -1.82 -6.12 4.20
N LEU A 26 -1.13 -5.35 3.37
CA LEU A 26 -0.59 -4.04 3.73
C LEU A 26 -1.67 -2.97 3.58
N LEU A 27 -1.78 -2.04 4.53
CA LEU A 27 -2.57 -0.82 4.34
C LEU A 27 -1.63 0.31 3.90
N VAL A 28 -1.90 0.98 2.77
CA VAL A 28 -1.08 2.08 2.24
C VAL A 28 -1.91 3.36 2.19
N TRP A 29 -1.42 4.44 2.82
CA TRP A 29 -2.13 5.73 2.83
C TRP A 29 -1.21 6.94 3.06
N ILE A 30 -1.72 8.12 2.72
CA ILE A 30 -1.14 9.42 3.05
C ILE A 30 -1.86 9.98 4.28
N SER A 31 -1.09 10.44 5.27
CA SER A 31 -1.62 11.08 6.47
C SER A 31 -2.29 12.40 6.15
N ARG A 32 -3.47 12.67 6.74
CA ARG A 32 -4.12 13.99 6.65
C ARG A 32 -3.34 15.09 7.36
N TRP A 33 -2.54 14.73 8.36
CA TRP A 33 -1.77 15.66 9.19
C TRP A 33 -0.35 15.89 8.68
N THR A 34 0.20 14.92 7.94
CA THR A 34 1.55 14.99 7.36
C THR A 34 1.48 14.50 5.91
N PRO A 35 0.98 15.34 4.98
CA PRO A 35 0.61 14.92 3.62
C PRO A 35 1.81 14.52 2.75
N GLU A 36 3.03 14.82 3.17
CA GLU A 36 4.27 14.42 2.50
C GLU A 36 4.73 13.00 2.88
N VAL A 37 4.03 12.35 3.82
CA VAL A 37 4.42 11.04 4.37
C VAL A 37 3.45 9.95 3.91
N ILE A 38 3.97 8.99 3.16
CA ILE A 38 3.30 7.72 2.85
C ILE A 38 3.51 6.75 4.02
N ARG A 39 2.43 6.21 4.57
CA ARG A 39 2.43 5.20 5.62
C ARG A 39 2.03 3.84 5.05
N ILE A 40 2.72 2.80 5.53
CA ILE A 40 2.45 1.40 5.22
C ILE A 40 2.29 0.67 6.54
N GLU A 41 1.09 0.17 6.83
CA GLU A 41 0.87 -0.73 7.97
C GLU A 41 1.12 -2.15 7.53
N THR A 42 2.16 -2.76 8.10
CA THR A 42 2.45 -4.17 7.93
C THR A 42 1.69 -4.99 8.97
N PRO A 43 1.21 -6.20 8.61
CA PRO A 43 0.69 -7.16 9.57
C PRO A 43 1.65 -7.34 10.73
N THR A 44 1.13 -7.38 11.95
CA THR A 44 1.90 -7.55 13.19
C THR A 44 2.56 -8.93 13.31
N VAL A 45 2.14 -9.89 12.50
CA VAL A 45 2.70 -11.24 12.50
C VAL A 45 3.91 -11.29 11.57
N PHE A 46 5.10 -11.41 12.16
CA PHE A 46 6.44 -11.41 11.52
C PHE A 46 6.72 -12.58 10.54
N HIS A 47 5.70 -13.31 10.09
CA HIS A 47 5.92 -14.28 9.02
C HIS A 47 6.37 -13.56 7.76
N ARG A 48 7.40 -14.10 7.10
CA ARG A 48 7.95 -13.49 5.89
C ARG A 48 6.81 -13.32 4.89
N THR A 49 6.59 -12.09 4.44
CA THR A 49 5.53 -11.80 3.48
C THR A 49 5.94 -12.36 2.11
N VAL A 50 5.08 -13.17 1.51
CA VAL A 50 5.28 -13.73 0.17
C VAL A 50 4.40 -12.99 -0.82
N TRP A 51 4.99 -12.59 -1.94
CA TRP A 51 4.33 -11.82 -2.99
C TRP A 51 4.35 -12.58 -4.30
N THR A 52 3.18 -12.71 -4.92
CA THR A 52 3.11 -13.01 -6.35
C THR A 52 3.52 -11.78 -7.17
N VAL A 53 3.97 -11.99 -8.41
CA VAL A 53 4.34 -10.90 -9.34
C VAL A 53 3.17 -9.90 -9.52
N ASN A 54 1.93 -10.40 -9.60
CA ASN A 54 0.74 -9.56 -9.70
C ASN A 54 0.52 -8.70 -8.45
N GLN A 55 0.70 -9.26 -7.25
CA GLN A 55 0.59 -8.50 -6.00
C GLN A 55 1.70 -7.46 -5.87
N ALA A 56 2.93 -7.78 -6.26
CA ALA A 56 4.04 -6.83 -6.27
C ALA A 56 3.80 -5.68 -7.27
N SER A 57 3.27 -5.99 -8.45
CA SER A 57 2.89 -4.99 -9.45
C SER A 57 1.79 -4.07 -8.93
N HIS A 58 0.77 -4.64 -8.28
CA HIS A 58 -0.30 -3.88 -7.64
C HIS A 58 0.24 -2.94 -6.53
N LEU A 59 1.14 -3.43 -5.67
CA LEU A 59 1.78 -2.59 -4.64
C LEU A 59 2.53 -1.42 -5.27
N ARG A 60 3.31 -1.66 -6.34
CA ARG A 60 4.03 -0.60 -7.07
C ARG A 60 3.07 0.47 -7.59
N ASP A 61 1.97 0.06 -8.20
CA ASP A 61 1.02 0.98 -8.81
C ASP A 61 0.32 1.85 -7.74
N VAL A 62 -0.03 1.26 -6.59
CA VAL A 62 -0.57 2.01 -5.43
C VAL A 62 0.46 3.00 -4.87
N LEU A 63 1.72 2.61 -4.74
CA LEU A 63 2.79 3.51 -4.28
C LEU A 63 3.03 4.65 -5.28
N THR A 64 2.97 4.36 -6.57
CA THR A 64 3.11 5.37 -7.64
C THR A 64 2.00 6.41 -7.53
N ALA A 65 0.75 5.98 -7.36
CA ALA A 65 -0.38 6.88 -7.16
C ALA A 65 -0.25 7.73 -5.88
N ALA A 66 0.28 7.14 -4.80
CA ALA A 66 0.57 7.87 -3.56
C ALA A 66 1.65 8.94 -3.75
N ILE A 67 2.74 8.63 -4.45
CA ILE A 67 3.81 9.60 -4.74
C ILE A 67 3.27 10.76 -5.57
N GLN A 68 2.48 10.48 -6.61
CA GLN A 68 1.87 11.51 -7.45
C GLN A 68 0.95 12.43 -6.64
N THR A 69 0.07 11.85 -5.82
CA THR A 69 -0.85 12.62 -4.97
C THR A 69 -0.12 13.48 -3.92
N GLY A 70 1.00 13.00 -3.39
CA GLY A 70 1.84 13.75 -2.45
C GLY A 70 2.61 14.89 -3.12
N GLY A 71 3.17 14.65 -4.31
CA GLY A 71 3.94 15.62 -5.08
C GLY A 71 3.11 16.77 -5.67
N GLU A 72 1.81 16.56 -5.94
CA GLU A 72 0.88 17.62 -6.38
C GLU A 72 0.65 18.71 -5.31
N ARG A 73 1.08 18.50 -4.06
CA ARG A 73 0.86 19.44 -2.94
C ARG A 73 2.09 20.23 -2.51
N SER A 74 3.27 19.99 -3.09
CA SER A 74 4.52 20.70 -2.79
C SER A 74 4.80 21.85 -3.75
#